data_AF-A0A6M3M5T5-F1
#
_entry.id   AF-A0A6M3M5T5-F1
#
_cell.length_a   1.000
_cell.length_b   1.000
_cell.length_c   1.000
_cell.angle_alpha   90.00
_cell.angle_beta   90.00
_cell.angle_gamma   90.00
#
_symmetry.space_group_name_H-M   'P 1'
#
loop_
_entity.id
_entity.type
_entity.pdbx_description
1 polymer ?
#
loop_
_entity_poly.entity_id
_entity_poly.type
_entity_poly.pdbx_seq_one_letter_code
_entity_poly.pdbx_strand_id
1 'polypeptide(L)' 'MKQEDKWEYVNSGGTSCPYCGSQEIQGGFIEVDAGSAWQSIDCLECGKGWKDIYRLVDIEEE' A
#
# COMPACT_ATOMS: atom_id res chain seq x y z
N MET A 1 -13.30 -1.91 1.89
CA MET A 1 -12.40 -2.85 1.21
C MET A 1 -12.66 -4.24 1.77
N LYS A 2 -13.00 -5.20 0.92
CA LYS A 2 -13.21 -6.60 1.31
C LYS A 2 -11.87 -7.29 1.49
N GLN A 3 -11.87 -8.49 2.08
CA GLN A 3 -10.63 -9.23 2.34
C GLN A 3 -9.95 -9.70 1.03
N GLU A 4 -10.73 -10.02 0.01
CA GLU A 4 -10.25 -10.38 -1.33
C GLU A 4 -9.50 -9.22 -1.98
N ASP A 5 -10.10 -8.02 -2.02
CA ASP A 5 -9.45 -6.81 -2.56
C ASP A 5 -8.09 -6.52 -1.88
N LYS A 6 -7.98 -6.75 -0.56
CA LYS A 6 -6.71 -6.58 0.17
C LYS A 6 -5.64 -7.57 -0.29
N TRP A 7 -6.03 -8.83 -0.49
CA TRP A 7 -5.11 -9.89 -0.89
C TRP A 7 -4.61 -9.65 -2.31
N GLU A 8 -5.50 -9.31 -3.25
CA GLU A 8 -5.14 -8.98 -4.63
C GLU A 8 -4.23 -7.75 -4.70
N TYR A 9 -4.53 -6.70 -3.93
CA TYR A 9 -3.69 -5.51 -3.86
C TYR A 9 -2.27 -5.84 -3.40
N VAL A 10 -2.12 -6.59 -2.30
CA VAL A 10 -0.79 -6.96 -1.79
C VAL A 10 -0.06 -7.90 -2.77
N ASN A 11 -0.75 -8.88 -3.36
CA ASN A 11 -0.15 -9.84 -4.28
C ASN A 11 0.24 -9.22 -5.63
N SER A 12 -0.39 -8.12 -6.03
CA SER A 12 -0.02 -7.32 -7.21
C SER A 12 1.07 -6.27 -6.93
N GLY A 13 1.63 -6.26 -5.71
CA GLY A 13 2.66 -5.32 -5.29
C GLY A 13 2.15 -3.90 -5.01
N GLY A 14 0.85 -3.73 -4.81
CA GLY A 14 0.24 -2.44 -4.50
C GLY A 14 0.27 -1.44 -5.66
N THR A 15 0.15 -1.91 -6.90
CA THR A 15 0.35 -1.09 -8.11
C THR A 15 -0.92 -0.49 -8.71
N SER A 16 -2.10 -0.90 -8.22
CA SER A 16 -3.40 -0.44 -8.73
C SER A 16 -4.38 -0.17 -7.61
N CYS A 17 -5.26 0.81 -7.81
CA CYS A 17 -6.33 1.15 -6.89
C CYS A 17 -7.31 -0.03 -6.72
N PRO A 18 -7.52 -0.55 -5.49
CA PRO A 18 -8.40 -1.69 -5.26
C PRO A 18 -9.90 -1.34 -5.40
N TYR A 19 -10.22 -0.05 -5.62
CA TYR A 19 -11.60 0.42 -5.75
C TYR A 19 -12.04 0.66 -7.20
N CYS A 20 -11.12 1.06 -8.09
CA CYS A 20 -11.45 1.40 -9.48
C CYS A 20 -10.49 0.79 -10.52
N GLY A 21 -9.42 0.10 -10.09
CA GLY A 21 -8.44 -0.54 -10.97
C GLY A 21 -7.42 0.39 -11.63
N SER A 22 -7.50 1.71 -11.41
CA SER A 22 -6.54 2.68 -11.97
C SER A 22 -5.15 2.50 -11.37
N GLN A 23 -4.12 2.76 -12.17
CA GLN A 23 -2.71 2.81 -11.73
C GLN A 23 -2.30 4.21 -11.22
N GLU A 24 -3.17 5.21 -11.36
CA GLU A 24 -2.94 6.57 -10.89
C GLU A 24 -3.15 6.63 -9.37
N ILE A 25 -2.18 6.09 -8.64
CA ILE A 25 -2.10 6.11 -7.18
C ILE A 25 -0.87 6.90 -6.72
N GLN A 26 -1.00 7.62 -5.63
CA GLN A 26 0.05 8.45 -5.06
C GLN A 26 0.29 8.06 -3.61
N GLY A 27 1.54 7.70 -3.30
CA GLY A 27 1.99 7.47 -1.93
C GLY A 27 2.47 8.74 -1.25
N GLY A 28 2.14 8.87 0.03
CA GLY A 28 2.65 9.90 0.91
C GLY A 28 3.98 9.52 1.58
N PHE A 29 4.30 10.22 2.66
CA PHE A 29 5.46 9.88 3.48
C PHE A 29 5.30 8.51 4.14
N ILE A 30 6.42 7.79 4.24
CA ILE A 30 6.51 6.55 5.01
C ILE A 30 6.84 6.90 6.46
N GLU A 31 5.96 6.51 7.37
CA GLU A 31 6.20 6.54 8.80
C GLU A 31 6.73 5.17 9.24
N VAL A 32 7.82 5.15 10.00
CA VAL A 32 8.46 3.92 10.49
C VAL A 32 8.37 3.91 12.00
N ASP A 33 7.88 2.80 12.56
CA ASP A 33 7.85 2.56 14.00
C ASP A 33 8.10 1.08 14.30
N ALA A 34 8.99 0.82 15.26
CA ALA A 34 9.36 -0.49 15.81
C ALA A 34 8.97 -1.73 14.96
N GLY A 35 9.75 -2.01 13.90
CA GLY A 35 9.57 -3.21 13.06
C GLY A 35 8.41 -3.16 12.06
N SER A 36 7.72 -2.02 11.95
CA SER A 36 6.66 -1.76 10.97
C SER A 36 6.86 -0.41 10.29
N ALA A 37 6.24 -0.25 9.13
CA ALA A 37 6.11 1.05 8.50
C ALA A 37 4.76 1.18 7.82
N TRP A 38 4.27 2.39 7.61
CA TRP A 38 3.06 2.63 6.86
C TRP A 38 3.13 3.92 6.05
N GLN A 39 2.33 3.97 4.99
CA GLN A 39 2.13 5.18 4.20
C GLN A 39 0.67 5.33 3.82
N SER A 40 0.19 6.57 3.74
CA SER A 40 -1.10 6.86 3.12
C SER A 40 -0.97 6.77 1.60
N ILE A 41 -1.96 6.17 0.96
CA ILE A 41 -2.10 6.11 -0.50
C ILE A 41 -3.42 6.76 -0.88
N ASP A 42 -3.38 7.59 -1.92
CA ASP A 42 -4.56 8.19 -2.54
C ASP A 42 -4.63 7.81 -4.02
N CYS A 43 -5.81 7.40 -4.48
CA CYS A 43 -6.06 7.24 -5.91
C CYS A 43 -6.50 8.57 -6.52
N LEU A 44 -5.75 9.06 -7.51
CA LEU A 44 -6.01 10.33 -8.19
C LEU A 44 -7.21 10.26 -9.13
N GLU A 45 -7.64 9.06 -9.52
CA GLU A 45 -8.79 8.84 -10.41
C GLU A 45 -10.13 8.84 -9.64
N CYS A 46 -10.25 8.03 -8.57
CA CYS A 46 -11.52 7.87 -7.85
C CYS A 46 -11.56 8.56 -6.47
N GLY A 47 -10.46 9.19 -6.05
CA GLY A 47 -10.35 9.93 -4.80
C GLY A 47 -10.43 9.08 -3.52
N LYS A 48 -10.30 7.75 -3.63
CA LYS A 48 -10.25 6.86 -2.46
C LYS A 48 -8.84 6.83 -1.88
N GLY A 49 -8.77 6.89 -0.56
CA GLY A 49 -7.53 6.73 0.19
C GLY A 49 -7.51 5.44 1.02
N TRP A 50 -6.32 4.88 1.20
CA TRP A 50 -6.05 3.75 2.10
C TRP A 50 -4.63 3.87 2.67
N LYS A 51 -4.21 2.87 3.46
CA LYS A 51 -2.88 2.83 4.07
C LYS A 51 -2.19 1.52 3.70
N ASP A 52 -1.01 1.62 3.13
CA ASP A 52 -0.13 0.47 2.96
C ASP A 52 0.57 0.19 4.28
N ILE A 53 0.72 -1.09 4.61
CA ILE A 53 1.33 -1.56 5.86
C ILE A 53 2.48 -2.50 5.50
N TYR A 54 3.67 -2.14 5.96
CA TYR A 54 4.90 -2.90 5.82
C TYR A 54 5.35 -3.48 7.16
N ARG A 55 6.17 -4.53 7.09
CA ARG A 55 6.86 -5.12 8.24
C ARG A 55 8.32 -5.31 7.89
N LEU A 56 9.18 -5.18 8.89
CA LEU A 56 10.53 -5.71 8.83
C LEU A 56 10.43 -7.23 8.69
N VAL A 57 10.90 -7.75 7.57
CA VAL A 57 10.81 -9.19 7.25
C VAL A 57 12.17 -9.88 7.24
N ASP A 58 13.26 -9.12 7.08
CA ASP A 58 14.61 -9.66 7.00
C ASP A 58 15.67 -8.60 7.32
N ILE A 59 16.93 -9.02 7.46
CA ILE A 59 18.13 -8.18 7.54
C ILE A 59 19.22 -8.75 6.62
N GLU A 60 19.94 -7.90 5.88
CA GLU A 60 21.04 -8.29 5.00
C GLU A 60 22.30 -7.46 5.31
N GLU A 61 23.48 -8.06 5.22
CA GLU A 61 24.79 -7.39 5.35
C GLU A 61 25.32 -7.03 3.93
N GLU A 62 25.96 -5.85 3.78
CA GLU A 62 26.49 -5.35 2.49
C GLU A 62 27.73 -6.11 1.97
#